data_AF-A0A812Q5F8-F1
#
_entry.id   AF-A0A812Q5F8-F1
#
_cell.length_a   1.000
_cell.length_b   1.000
_cell.length_c   1.000
_cell.angle_alpha   90.00
_cell.angle_beta   90.00
_cell.angle_gamma   90.00
#
_symmetry.space_group_name_H-M   'P 1'
#
loop_
_entity.id
_entity.type
_entity.pdbx_description
1 polymer ?
#
loop_
_entity_poly.entity_id
_entity_poly.type
_entity_poly.pdbx_seq_one_letter_code
_entity_poly.pdbx_strand_id
1 'polypeptide(L)'
;MRSEATKAFSRHSLLPRGRRERSRAPERPPRPPPLPQRLLPAAGCHGADCRPRALFLMGLPGAGKSTVKRQRLGPDTLDIEPDKIKCRHPRYSRDMDEETDEEVHRWSVRRAVDDFEDAVRDGRFRDLIFDSSGSNASWLRRRIELAKRRGFFTELLWVDVPFEISLFRNRNRGFENGRSGQFCPEKIILDKGQVLEQSFQELSKIVDVAERMKNWTESSGELEDAKEDLYLYPAPRPRPPALRPGMKHYGEAPDGARPPSPSAGSRRKLRIGPWKRDDAVTRRKNARLAYLDRRYKGDREYYVDKYVLGSRDVLLERNRFPYQLPPGAEHWTIWCRHEMGHQELCNYVEAWLDAREPHHVVSWNYDDNRGRRTINIWHVHIYFQGRGGIPPRLTCPSSLERSLKRSKCEDRLEPAEKRRRVSDHCEMPPPRPESPSLSPRLSKARSMLSVCKRSPCSV
;
A
#
# COMPACT_ATOMS: atom_id res chain seq x y z
N MET A 1 67.51 -16.10 -48.37
CA MET A 1 66.92 -14.74 -48.32
C MET A 1 65.68 -14.82 -47.43
N ARG A 2 65.85 -14.45 -46.15
CA ARG A 2 65.25 -13.26 -45.47
C ARG A 2 63.76 -13.44 -45.15
N SER A 3 63.24 -13.17 -43.95
CA SER A 3 63.79 -12.73 -42.66
C SER A 3 62.67 -12.97 -41.63
N GLU A 4 62.92 -13.73 -40.58
CA GLU A 4 63.18 -13.28 -39.21
C GLU A 4 62.08 -12.43 -38.54
N ALA A 5 61.60 -13.01 -37.44
CA ALA A 5 60.66 -12.49 -36.47
C ALA A 5 61.30 -11.47 -35.53
N THR A 6 60.52 -10.50 -35.07
CA THR A 6 60.90 -9.66 -33.94
C THR A 6 59.75 -9.55 -32.95
N LYS A 7 60.04 -10.02 -31.72
CA LYS A 7 59.24 -9.88 -30.50
C LYS A 7 59.24 -8.41 -30.07
N ALA A 8 58.06 -7.86 -29.75
CA ALA A 8 57.94 -6.62 -29.01
C ALA A 8 57.43 -6.90 -27.58
N PHE A 9 58.27 -6.58 -26.61
CA PHE A 9 58.05 -6.58 -25.17
C PHE A 9 56.97 -5.55 -24.79
N SER A 10 55.95 -5.97 -24.03
CA SER A 10 55.04 -5.04 -23.36
C SER A 10 55.48 -4.87 -21.90
N ARG A 11 55.80 -3.63 -21.53
CA ARG A 11 56.28 -3.24 -20.20
C ARG A 11 55.14 -3.30 -19.18
N HIS A 12 55.33 -4.14 -18.15
CA HIS A 12 54.55 -4.10 -16.92
C HIS A 12 54.74 -2.76 -16.22
N SER A 13 53.65 -1.99 -16.10
CA SER A 13 53.55 -0.87 -15.16
C SER A 13 53.09 -1.41 -13.81
N LEU A 14 53.99 -1.35 -12.82
CA LEU A 14 53.72 -1.65 -11.42
C LEU A 14 52.83 -0.56 -10.84
N LEU A 15 51.53 -0.84 -10.71
CA LEU A 15 50.62 -0.04 -9.88
C LEU A 15 50.86 -0.38 -8.40
N PRO A 16 50.86 0.63 -7.50
CA PRO A 16 51.06 0.40 -6.07
C PRO A 16 49.89 -0.41 -5.50
N ARG A 17 50.22 -1.44 -4.70
CA ARG A 17 49.29 -2.27 -3.94
C ARG A 17 48.49 -1.39 -2.98
N GLY A 18 47.28 -0.98 -3.39
CA GLY A 18 46.28 -0.40 -2.50
C GLY A 18 45.93 -1.40 -1.40
N ARG A 19 46.00 -0.93 -0.15
CA ARG A 19 45.55 -1.67 1.04
C ARG A 19 44.14 -2.21 0.77
N ARG A 20 43.98 -3.53 0.91
CA ARG A 20 42.66 -4.17 0.99
C ARG A 20 41.92 -3.59 2.19
N GLU A 21 41.00 -2.66 1.94
CA GLU A 21 39.95 -2.34 2.90
C GLU A 21 39.15 -3.62 3.14
N ARG A 22 39.22 -4.10 4.38
CA ARG A 22 38.39 -5.21 4.85
C ARG A 22 36.95 -4.73 4.75
N SER A 23 36.19 -5.29 3.82
CA SER A 23 34.74 -5.13 3.75
C SER A 23 34.14 -5.43 5.12
N ARG A 24 33.73 -4.38 5.83
CA ARG A 24 32.94 -4.52 7.06
C ARG A 24 31.62 -5.17 6.65
N ALA A 25 31.24 -6.22 7.37
CA ALA A 25 29.92 -6.82 7.27
C ALA A 25 28.85 -5.72 7.41
N PRO A 26 27.69 -5.84 6.75
CA PRO A 26 26.61 -4.87 6.87
C PRO A 26 26.25 -4.73 8.36
N GLU A 27 26.48 -3.53 8.90
CA GLU A 27 26.12 -3.20 10.28
C GLU A 27 24.63 -3.51 10.46
N ARG A 28 24.31 -4.21 11.55
CA ARG A 28 22.92 -4.43 11.95
C ARG A 28 22.22 -3.06 12.01
N PRO A 29 20.96 -2.94 11.56
CA PRO A 29 20.24 -1.69 11.66
C PRO A 29 20.28 -1.18 13.11
N PRO A 30 20.47 0.13 13.32
CA PRO A 30 20.59 0.71 14.65
C PRO A 30 19.39 0.30 15.50
N ARG A 31 19.64 -0.13 16.74
CA ARG A 31 18.57 -0.34 17.72
C ARG A 31 17.83 0.99 17.87
N PRO A 32 16.49 0.99 17.86
CA PRO A 32 15.73 2.22 18.06
C PRO A 32 16.14 2.87 19.39
N PRO A 33 16.23 4.22 19.45
CA PRO A 33 16.62 4.92 20.67
C PRO A 33 15.64 4.58 21.82
N PRO A 34 16.12 4.50 23.07
CA PRO A 34 15.24 4.37 24.21
C PRO A 34 14.30 5.59 24.26
N LEU A 35 12.99 5.34 24.18
CA LEU A 35 11.98 6.38 24.25
C LEU A 35 12.05 7.10 25.60
N PRO A 36 11.89 8.43 25.66
CA PRO A 36 11.94 9.19 26.90
C PRO A 36 10.86 8.69 27.87
N GLN A 37 11.33 8.11 28.98
CA GLN A 37 10.50 7.52 30.03
C GLN A 37 9.85 8.62 30.88
N ARG A 38 8.61 8.94 30.54
CA ARG A 38 7.53 9.16 31.52
C ARG A 38 6.34 8.31 31.12
N LEU A 39 6.58 6.99 31.02
CA LEU A 39 5.48 6.05 31.16
C LEU A 39 4.99 6.27 32.59
N LEU A 40 3.72 6.67 32.74
CA LEU A 40 3.03 6.48 34.01
C LEU A 40 3.39 5.06 34.46
N PRO A 41 3.93 4.86 35.67
CA PRO A 41 4.21 3.52 36.16
C PRO A 41 2.94 2.70 35.91
N ALA A 42 3.08 1.46 35.43
CA ALA A 42 1.98 0.52 35.43
C ALA A 42 1.37 0.61 36.82
N ALA A 43 0.25 1.33 36.93
CA ALA A 43 -0.18 1.86 38.20
C ALA A 43 -0.65 0.63 38.96
N GLY A 44 0.24 0.12 39.82
CA GLY A 44 -0.08 -0.80 40.89
C GLY A 44 -0.98 -0.03 41.85
N CYS A 45 -2.22 0.22 41.43
CA CYS A 45 -3.31 0.62 42.28
C CYS A 45 -3.69 -0.63 43.08
N HIS A 46 -2.79 -1.06 43.98
CA HIS A 46 -3.10 -2.00 45.05
C HIS A 46 -3.85 -1.31 46.21
N GLY A 47 -4.37 -0.09 45.99
CA GLY A 47 -5.20 0.64 46.95
C GLY A 47 -6.66 0.64 46.55
N ALA A 48 -7.50 0.02 47.39
CA ALA A 48 -8.96 0.14 47.61
C ALA A 48 -9.97 0.22 46.43
N ASP A 49 -9.62 0.67 45.23
CA ASP A 49 -10.51 0.76 44.05
C ASP A 49 -10.04 -0.23 42.96
N CYS A 50 -10.02 -1.53 43.30
CA CYS A 50 -9.56 -2.63 42.44
C CYS A 50 -10.58 -3.00 41.34
N ARG A 51 -11.05 -2.01 40.59
CA ARG A 51 -11.89 -2.25 39.40
C ARG A 51 -11.06 -2.97 38.34
N PRO A 52 -11.63 -3.99 37.65
CA PRO A 52 -10.94 -4.63 36.55
C PRO A 52 -10.71 -3.60 35.42
N ARG A 53 -9.64 -3.73 34.63
CA ARG A 53 -9.25 -2.74 33.62
C ARG A 53 -9.47 -3.28 32.21
N ALA A 54 -9.96 -2.42 31.32
CA ALA A 54 -10.11 -2.71 29.90
C ALA A 54 -9.43 -1.61 29.08
N LEU A 55 -8.30 -1.96 28.46
CA LEU A 55 -7.52 -1.07 27.59
C LEU A 55 -7.88 -1.31 26.12
N PHE A 56 -8.43 -0.29 25.48
CA PHE A 56 -8.72 -0.25 24.06
C PHE A 56 -7.56 0.40 23.32
N LEU A 57 -6.87 -0.36 22.49
CA LEU A 57 -5.79 0.16 21.65
C LEU A 57 -6.33 0.63 20.31
N MET A 58 -5.82 1.79 19.85
CA MET A 58 -6.02 2.27 18.48
C MET A 58 -4.72 2.78 17.87
N GLY A 59 -4.69 2.85 16.55
CA GLY A 59 -3.53 3.28 15.79
C GLY A 59 -3.45 2.60 14.44
N LEU A 60 -2.81 3.27 13.49
CA LEU A 60 -2.62 2.77 12.14
C LEU A 60 -1.85 1.43 12.12
N PRO A 61 -2.02 0.59 11.09
CA PRO A 61 -1.05 -0.46 10.79
C PRO A 61 0.36 0.13 10.70
N GLY A 62 1.36 -0.51 11.32
CA GLY A 62 2.71 0.04 11.42
C GLY A 62 2.92 1.10 12.51
N ALA A 63 1.89 1.54 13.24
CA ALA A 63 2.07 2.50 14.33
C ALA A 63 2.88 1.97 15.53
N GLY A 64 3.12 0.65 15.61
CA GLY A 64 3.89 0.02 16.69
C GLY A 64 3.05 -0.35 17.92
N LYS A 65 1.74 -0.56 17.75
CA LYS A 65 0.81 -1.00 18.82
C LYS A 65 1.35 -2.19 19.62
N SER A 66 1.85 -3.23 18.95
CA SER A 66 2.38 -4.42 19.62
C SER A 66 3.59 -4.14 20.51
N THR A 67 4.41 -3.13 20.18
CA THR A 67 5.55 -2.72 21.01
C THR A 67 5.08 -2.02 22.29
N VAL A 68 4.14 -1.08 22.16
CA VAL A 68 3.53 -0.38 23.30
C VAL A 68 2.76 -1.36 24.18
N LYS A 69 2.02 -2.29 23.55
CA LYS A 69 1.27 -3.35 24.22
C LYS A 69 2.17 -4.21 25.11
N ARG A 70 3.31 -4.68 24.61
CA ARG A 70 4.27 -5.47 25.42
C ARG A 70 4.81 -4.72 26.64
N GLN A 71 4.88 -3.40 26.60
CA GLN A 71 5.32 -2.58 27.73
C GLN A 71 4.23 -2.37 28.79
N ARG A 72 2.96 -2.55 28.41
CA ARG A 72 1.79 -2.35 29.29
C ARG A 72 1.10 -3.65 29.71
N LEU A 73 1.40 -4.78 29.06
CA LEU A 73 0.87 -6.10 29.41
C LEU A 73 1.44 -6.55 30.76
N GLY A 74 0.53 -6.85 31.71
CA GLY A 74 0.84 -7.67 32.86
C GLY A 74 0.84 -9.16 32.50
N PRO A 75 1.41 -10.04 33.35
CA PRO A 75 1.43 -11.48 33.11
C PRO A 75 0.02 -12.11 33.01
N ASP A 76 -0.97 -11.53 33.69
CA ASP A 76 -2.35 -12.04 33.75
C ASP A 76 -3.33 -11.29 32.84
N THR A 77 -2.83 -10.42 31.96
CA THR A 77 -3.67 -9.63 31.05
C THR A 77 -4.11 -10.45 29.84
N LEU A 78 -5.43 -10.49 29.58
CA LEU A 78 -5.95 -11.14 28.37
C LEU A 78 -5.78 -10.22 27.16
N ASP A 79 -4.95 -10.64 26.19
CA ASP A 79 -4.70 -9.92 24.93
C ASP A 79 -5.60 -10.44 23.81
N ILE A 80 -6.59 -9.64 23.41
CA ILE A 80 -7.55 -9.95 22.36
C ILE A 80 -7.16 -9.19 21.10
N GLU A 81 -6.55 -9.90 20.15
CA GLU A 81 -6.02 -9.35 18.90
C GLU A 81 -6.54 -10.15 17.69
N PRO A 82 -7.33 -9.54 16.78
CA PRO A 82 -7.84 -10.23 15.60
C PRO A 82 -6.73 -10.90 14.76
N ASP A 83 -5.58 -10.25 14.60
CA ASP A 83 -4.48 -10.80 13.80
C ASP A 83 -3.87 -12.08 14.40
N LYS A 84 -3.91 -12.28 15.72
CA LYS A 84 -3.53 -13.54 16.38
C LYS A 84 -4.57 -14.63 16.19
N ILE A 85 -5.83 -14.27 16.00
CA ILE A 85 -6.94 -15.22 15.83
C ILE A 85 -6.97 -15.76 14.39
N LYS A 86 -6.53 -14.99 13.39
CA LYS A 86 -6.52 -15.40 11.97
C LYS A 86 -5.95 -16.80 11.73
N CYS A 87 -4.87 -17.17 12.42
CA CYS A 87 -4.24 -18.48 12.26
C CYS A 87 -5.12 -19.68 12.66
N ARG A 88 -6.24 -19.44 13.34
CA ARG A 88 -7.23 -20.45 13.72
C ARG A 88 -8.31 -20.64 12.65
N HIS A 89 -8.38 -19.80 11.61
CA HIS A 89 -9.36 -19.95 10.55
C HIS A 89 -8.99 -21.13 9.62
N PRO A 90 -9.93 -22.02 9.24
CA PRO A 90 -9.62 -23.18 8.40
C PRO A 90 -9.00 -22.85 7.04
N ARG A 91 -9.37 -21.69 6.46
CA ARG A 91 -8.83 -21.20 5.18
C ARG A 91 -7.61 -20.30 5.32
N TYR A 92 -7.12 -20.05 6.54
CA TYR A 92 -5.96 -19.17 6.70
C TYR A 92 -4.72 -19.83 6.10
N SER A 93 -4.09 -19.11 5.18
CA SER A 93 -2.75 -19.39 4.71
C SER A 93 -1.98 -18.07 4.64
N ARG A 94 -0.65 -18.13 4.57
CA ARG A 94 0.16 -16.92 4.38
C ARG A 94 0.09 -16.38 2.95
N ASP A 95 -0.31 -17.23 2.02
CA ASP A 95 -0.33 -16.96 0.58
C ASP A 95 -1.77 -17.09 0.04
N MET A 96 -2.70 -16.48 0.76
CA MET A 96 -4.12 -16.42 0.38
C MET A 96 -4.38 -15.26 -0.59
N ASP A 97 -5.36 -15.44 -1.48
CA ASP A 97 -5.85 -14.37 -2.34
C ASP A 97 -6.60 -13.28 -1.55
N GLU A 98 -6.91 -12.17 -2.23
CA GLU A 98 -7.55 -10.99 -1.63
C GLU A 98 -8.94 -11.31 -1.04
N GLU A 99 -9.71 -12.15 -1.71
CA GLU A 99 -11.05 -12.55 -1.27
C GLU A 99 -10.98 -13.38 0.03
N THR A 100 -10.05 -14.34 0.07
CA THR A 100 -9.83 -15.19 1.24
C THR A 100 -9.24 -14.39 2.41
N ASP A 101 -8.32 -13.44 2.16
CA ASP A 101 -7.81 -12.53 3.20
C ASP A 101 -8.94 -11.68 3.81
N GLU A 102 -9.84 -11.14 2.98
CA GLU A 102 -10.99 -10.38 3.47
C GLU A 102 -11.96 -11.24 4.29
N GLU A 103 -12.25 -12.47 3.87
CA GLU A 103 -13.05 -13.43 4.62
C GLU A 103 -12.43 -13.72 6.01
N VAL A 104 -11.15 -14.11 6.03
CA VAL A 104 -10.42 -14.43 7.26
C VAL A 104 -10.32 -13.20 8.17
N HIS A 105 -10.13 -12.01 7.60
CA HIS A 105 -10.12 -10.76 8.35
C HIS A 105 -11.48 -10.50 9.01
N ARG A 106 -12.59 -10.59 8.27
CA ARG A 106 -13.94 -10.40 8.84
C ARG A 106 -14.26 -11.43 9.92
N TRP A 107 -13.90 -12.70 9.72
CA TRP A 107 -14.08 -13.75 10.70
C TRP A 107 -13.28 -13.49 11.99
N SER A 108 -12.00 -13.15 11.87
CA SER A 108 -11.13 -12.90 13.02
C SER A 108 -11.55 -11.67 13.83
N VAL A 109 -12.04 -10.62 13.17
CA VAL A 109 -12.63 -9.46 13.85
C VAL A 109 -13.88 -9.85 14.63
N ARG A 110 -14.76 -10.69 14.05
CA ARG A 110 -15.95 -11.18 14.75
C ARG A 110 -15.57 -12.04 15.97
N ARG A 111 -14.61 -12.95 15.82
CA ARG A 111 -14.15 -13.79 16.92
C ARG A 111 -13.49 -13.01 18.04
N ALA A 112 -12.71 -11.98 17.72
CA ALA A 112 -12.16 -11.07 18.72
C ALA A 112 -13.27 -10.37 19.52
N VAL A 113 -14.38 -10.00 18.87
CA VAL A 113 -15.55 -9.43 19.55
C VAL A 113 -16.19 -10.44 20.49
N ASP A 114 -16.44 -11.65 20.01
CA ASP A 114 -17.02 -12.72 20.83
C ASP A 114 -16.15 -12.99 22.07
N ASP A 115 -14.84 -13.16 21.88
CA ASP A 115 -13.86 -13.37 22.95
C ASP A 115 -13.86 -12.22 23.97
N PHE A 116 -13.99 -10.97 23.51
CA PHE A 116 -14.09 -9.79 24.38
C PHE A 116 -15.38 -9.76 25.19
N GLU A 117 -16.52 -9.98 24.52
CA GLU A 117 -17.82 -9.94 25.18
C GLU A 117 -17.96 -11.06 26.22
N ASP A 118 -17.43 -12.24 25.93
CA ASP A 118 -17.41 -13.37 26.87
C ASP A 118 -16.47 -13.09 28.05
N ALA A 119 -15.25 -12.59 27.81
CA ALA A 119 -14.31 -12.24 28.88
C ALA A 119 -14.89 -11.18 29.84
N VAL A 120 -15.59 -10.17 29.32
CA VAL A 120 -16.26 -9.13 30.11
C VAL A 120 -17.48 -9.68 30.88
N ARG A 121 -18.20 -10.66 30.33
CA ARG A 121 -19.37 -11.28 31.00
C ARG A 121 -18.98 -12.20 32.14
N ASP A 122 -17.95 -12.99 31.93
CA ASP A 122 -17.44 -14.03 32.80
C ASP A 122 -16.77 -13.45 34.06
N GLY A 123 -16.13 -12.29 33.94
CA GLY A 123 -15.55 -11.56 35.09
C GLY A 123 -14.33 -12.23 35.71
N ARG A 124 -13.84 -13.35 35.14
CA ARG A 124 -12.62 -14.03 35.57
C ARG A 124 -11.36 -13.20 35.33
N PHE A 125 -11.36 -12.33 34.32
CA PHE A 125 -10.20 -11.53 33.95
C PHE A 125 -10.22 -10.17 34.64
N ARG A 126 -9.11 -9.84 35.31
CA ARG A 126 -8.92 -8.53 35.94
C ARG A 126 -8.49 -7.47 34.93
N ASP A 127 -7.66 -7.83 33.95
CA ASP A 127 -7.14 -6.91 32.96
C ASP A 127 -7.36 -7.46 31.54
N LEU A 128 -7.90 -6.62 30.66
CA LEU A 128 -8.18 -6.93 29.26
C LEU A 128 -7.49 -5.90 28.36
N ILE A 129 -6.90 -6.35 27.25
CA ILE A 129 -6.49 -5.49 26.14
C ILE A 129 -7.26 -5.89 24.89
N PHE A 130 -7.87 -4.91 24.25
CA PHE A 130 -8.58 -5.08 22.99
C PHE A 130 -7.87 -4.33 21.87
N ASP A 131 -7.21 -5.07 20.98
CA ASP A 131 -6.43 -4.51 19.87
C ASP A 131 -7.31 -4.20 18.66
N SER A 132 -7.44 -2.92 18.35
CA SER A 132 -8.23 -2.40 17.25
C SER A 132 -7.44 -1.37 16.45
N SER A 133 -7.90 -1.08 15.23
CA SER A 133 -7.42 0.11 14.53
C SER A 133 -8.03 1.41 15.09
N GLY A 134 -9.19 1.32 15.74
CA GLY A 134 -9.95 2.48 16.23
C GLY A 134 -10.70 3.27 15.15
N SER A 135 -10.65 2.85 13.89
CA SER A 135 -11.25 3.58 12.75
C SER A 135 -12.79 3.57 12.68
N ASN A 136 -13.45 2.71 13.47
CA ASN A 136 -14.91 2.68 13.58
C ASN A 136 -15.33 2.98 15.04
N ALA A 137 -15.55 4.27 15.33
CA ALA A 137 -15.92 4.74 16.66
C ALA A 137 -17.22 4.11 17.17
N SER A 138 -18.26 4.05 16.33
CA SER A 138 -19.56 3.48 16.72
C SER A 138 -19.45 2.02 17.18
N TRP A 139 -18.60 1.24 16.51
CA TRP A 139 -18.38 -0.16 16.82
C TRP A 139 -17.61 -0.36 18.13
N LEU A 140 -16.59 0.48 18.37
CA LEU A 140 -15.76 0.41 19.57
C LEU A 140 -16.49 0.97 20.80
N ARG A 141 -17.31 2.02 20.62
CA ARG A 141 -18.19 2.61 21.65
C ARG A 141 -19.04 1.56 22.35
N ARG A 142 -19.70 0.67 21.60
CA ARG A 142 -20.55 -0.39 22.16
C ARG A 142 -19.79 -1.31 23.12
N ARG A 143 -18.50 -1.57 22.84
CA ARG A 143 -17.64 -2.43 23.66
C ARG A 143 -17.14 -1.72 24.91
N ILE A 144 -16.77 -0.44 24.77
CA ILE A 144 -16.46 0.42 25.91
C ILE A 144 -17.64 0.47 26.88
N GLU A 145 -18.84 0.78 26.38
CA GLU A 145 -20.04 0.85 27.21
C GLU A 145 -20.40 -0.50 27.87
N LEU A 146 -20.19 -1.62 27.16
CA LEU A 146 -20.36 -2.95 27.74
C LEU A 146 -19.39 -3.19 28.91
N ALA A 147 -18.10 -2.87 28.74
CA ALA A 147 -17.10 -3.00 29.79
C ALA A 147 -17.45 -2.11 31.00
N LYS A 148 -17.83 -0.85 30.77
CA LYS A 148 -18.26 0.08 31.85
C LYS A 148 -19.46 -0.47 32.63
N ARG A 149 -20.49 -0.99 31.94
CA ARG A 149 -21.66 -1.61 32.59
C ARG A 149 -21.31 -2.84 33.42
N ARG A 150 -20.18 -3.50 33.15
CA ARG A 150 -19.66 -4.62 33.94
C ARG A 150 -18.63 -4.19 34.99
N GLY A 151 -18.51 -2.89 35.26
CA GLY A 151 -17.67 -2.36 36.32
C GLY A 151 -16.18 -2.23 35.96
N PHE A 152 -15.82 -2.38 34.68
CA PHE A 152 -14.44 -2.15 34.24
C PHE A 152 -14.09 -0.66 34.25
N PHE A 153 -12.87 -0.35 34.67
CA PHE A 153 -12.19 0.90 34.37
C PHE A 153 -11.68 0.86 32.93
N THR A 154 -12.13 1.80 32.11
CA THR A 154 -11.90 1.81 30.67
C THR A 154 -10.84 2.83 30.25
N GLU A 155 -9.85 2.36 29.52
CA GLU A 155 -8.74 3.16 29.02
C GLU A 155 -8.73 3.13 27.49
N LEU A 156 -8.49 4.27 26.85
CA LEU A 156 -8.26 4.37 25.41
C LEU A 156 -6.83 4.84 25.16
N LEU A 157 -6.04 4.05 24.45
CA LEU A 157 -4.68 4.42 24.08
C LEU A 157 -4.53 4.48 22.57
N TRP A 158 -4.28 5.68 22.05
CA TRP A 158 -3.92 5.91 20.66
C TRP A 158 -2.41 5.94 20.50
N VAL A 159 -1.88 4.93 19.82
CA VAL A 159 -0.49 4.89 19.37
C VAL A 159 -0.37 5.67 18.06
N ASP A 160 0.18 6.87 18.14
CA ASP A 160 0.19 7.87 17.09
C ASP A 160 1.55 7.98 16.40
N VAL A 161 1.53 7.96 15.06
CA VAL A 161 2.68 8.19 14.18
C VAL A 161 2.21 8.91 12.91
N PRO A 162 3.07 9.69 12.24
CA PRO A 162 2.80 10.25 10.92
C PRO A 162 2.49 9.15 9.89
N PHE A 163 1.72 9.49 8.87
CA PHE A 163 1.36 8.57 7.79
C PHE A 163 2.60 7.98 7.10
N GLU A 164 3.61 8.80 6.87
CA GLU A 164 4.87 8.43 6.25
C GLU A 164 5.51 7.30 7.05
N ILE A 165 5.65 7.46 8.37
CA ILE A 165 6.24 6.45 9.26
C ILE A 165 5.38 5.18 9.28
N SER A 166 4.06 5.31 9.33
CA SER A 166 3.15 4.15 9.30
C SER A 166 3.30 3.33 8.01
N LEU A 167 3.34 4.00 6.85
CA LEU A 167 3.56 3.37 5.54
C LEU A 167 4.95 2.72 5.45
N PHE A 168 5.99 3.45 5.88
CA PHE A 168 7.37 2.97 5.91
C PHE A 168 7.53 1.71 6.75
N ARG A 169 7.01 1.71 7.99
CA ARG A 169 7.00 0.54 8.88
C ARG A 169 6.16 -0.61 8.31
N ASN A 170 5.03 -0.31 7.68
CA ASN A 170 4.19 -1.31 7.04
C ASN A 170 4.90 -2.03 5.87
N ARG A 171 5.63 -1.28 5.03
CA ARG A 171 6.47 -1.85 3.97
C ARG A 171 7.54 -2.76 4.55
N ASN A 172 8.25 -2.31 5.60
CA ASN A 172 9.25 -3.10 6.29
C ASN A 172 8.70 -4.43 6.85
N ARG A 173 7.48 -4.41 7.43
CA ARG A 173 6.79 -5.61 7.93
C ARG A 173 6.52 -6.65 6.85
N GLY A 174 6.28 -6.22 5.61
CA GLY A 174 6.06 -7.12 4.47
C GLY A 174 7.24 -8.05 4.14
N PHE A 175 8.44 -7.76 4.65
CA PHE A 175 9.67 -8.51 4.38
C PHE A 175 10.20 -9.34 5.57
N GLU A 176 9.55 -9.29 6.73
CA GLU A 176 10.05 -10.00 7.91
C GLU A 176 10.13 -11.52 7.68
N ASN A 177 11.33 -12.09 7.84
CA ASN A 177 11.68 -13.52 7.73
C ASN A 177 11.76 -14.12 6.32
N GLY A 178 12.00 -13.33 5.27
CA GLY A 178 12.19 -13.85 3.90
C GLY A 178 10.95 -14.57 3.34
N ARG A 179 9.79 -14.35 3.96
CA ARG A 179 8.46 -14.83 3.59
C ARG A 179 7.53 -13.61 3.56
N SER A 180 6.38 -13.74 2.91
CA SER A 180 5.29 -12.75 2.90
C SER A 180 4.93 -12.33 4.33
N GLY A 181 5.54 -11.24 4.81
CA GLY A 181 5.23 -10.68 6.12
C GLY A 181 3.86 -10.01 6.13
N GLN A 182 3.38 -9.59 7.29
CA GLN A 182 2.07 -8.94 7.41
C GLN A 182 2.10 -7.52 6.80
N PHE A 183 1.85 -7.43 5.50
CA PHE A 183 1.63 -6.18 4.78
C PHE A 183 0.15 -5.82 4.78
N CYS A 184 -0.20 -4.62 5.21
CA CYS A 184 -1.53 -4.08 5.04
C CYS A 184 -1.58 -3.23 3.76
N PRO A 185 -2.53 -3.45 2.83
CA PRO A 185 -2.70 -2.57 1.68
C PRO A 185 -2.75 -1.09 2.08
N GLU A 186 -1.93 -0.26 1.44
CA GLU A 186 -1.71 1.11 1.92
C GLU A 186 -2.96 1.98 1.82
N LYS A 187 -3.85 1.67 0.86
CA LYS A 187 -5.16 2.32 0.77
C LYS A 187 -5.94 2.18 2.08
N ILE A 188 -5.90 1.01 2.72
CA ILE A 188 -6.58 0.77 4.00
C ILE A 188 -5.96 1.64 5.12
N ILE A 189 -4.64 1.85 5.10
CA ILE A 189 -3.95 2.72 6.06
C ILE A 189 -4.41 4.17 5.88
N LEU A 190 -4.43 4.65 4.62
CA LEU A 190 -4.87 5.99 4.28
C LEU A 190 -6.34 6.22 4.66
N ASP A 191 -7.24 5.31 4.27
CA ASP A 191 -8.67 5.38 4.59
C ASP A 191 -8.90 5.41 6.11
N LYS A 192 -8.19 4.57 6.88
CA LYS A 192 -8.30 4.54 8.34
C LYS A 192 -7.80 5.83 8.98
N GLY A 193 -6.70 6.40 8.49
CA GLY A 193 -6.14 7.61 9.08
C GLY A 193 -6.99 8.85 8.86
N GLN A 194 -7.81 8.90 7.80
CA GLN A 194 -8.76 10.00 7.58
C GLN A 194 -9.79 10.13 8.70
N VAL A 195 -10.17 9.02 9.35
CA VAL A 195 -11.24 8.99 10.36
C VAL A 195 -10.72 8.79 11.79
N LEU A 196 -9.42 8.53 11.96
CA LEU A 196 -8.86 8.09 13.24
C LEU A 196 -8.88 9.19 14.30
N GLU A 197 -8.56 10.43 13.93
CA GLU A 197 -8.59 11.60 14.83
C GLU A 197 -10.01 11.85 15.35
N GLN A 198 -11.00 11.91 14.46
CA GLN A 198 -12.41 12.07 14.84
C GLN A 198 -12.86 10.91 15.75
N SER A 199 -12.47 9.68 15.40
CA SER A 199 -12.82 8.50 16.20
C SER A 199 -12.24 8.59 17.61
N PHE A 200 -10.98 9.02 17.76
CA PHE A 200 -10.37 9.23 19.07
C PHE A 200 -11.10 10.30 19.87
N GLN A 201 -11.44 11.45 19.26
CA GLN A 201 -12.19 12.52 19.92
C GLN A 201 -13.56 12.05 20.40
N GLU A 202 -14.28 11.25 19.62
CA GLU A 202 -15.58 10.70 20.01
C GLU A 202 -15.47 9.69 21.16
N LEU A 203 -14.48 8.81 21.10
CA LEU A 203 -14.29 7.73 22.08
C LEU A 203 -13.66 8.23 23.39
N SER A 204 -12.83 9.27 23.33
CA SER A 204 -12.22 9.89 24.51
C SER A 204 -13.25 10.45 25.49
N LYS A 205 -14.45 10.81 25.01
CA LYS A 205 -15.56 11.34 25.81
C LYS A 205 -16.28 10.29 26.65
N ILE A 206 -16.11 9.00 26.34
CA ILE A 206 -16.88 7.91 26.98
C ILE A 206 -16.03 6.99 27.85
N VAL A 207 -14.71 6.93 27.60
CA VAL A 207 -13.78 6.18 28.45
C VAL A 207 -13.45 6.96 29.73
N ASP A 208 -12.86 6.28 30.71
CA ASP A 208 -12.46 6.91 31.97
C ASP A 208 -11.11 7.64 31.82
N VAL A 209 -10.20 7.09 31.02
CA VAL A 209 -8.93 7.72 30.64
C VAL A 209 -8.67 7.56 29.15
N ALA A 210 -8.25 8.64 28.49
CA ALA A 210 -7.80 8.63 27.11
C ALA A 210 -6.38 9.19 27.00
N GLU A 211 -5.50 8.49 26.30
CA GLU A 211 -4.11 8.88 26.07
C GLU A 211 -3.78 8.81 24.58
N ARG A 212 -3.13 9.85 24.06
CA ARG A 212 -2.51 9.86 22.74
C ARG A 212 -1.00 9.81 22.90
N MET A 213 -0.42 8.65 22.65
CA MET A 213 1.02 8.40 22.76
C MET A 213 1.69 8.54 21.40
N LYS A 214 2.61 9.51 21.29
CA LYS A 214 3.50 9.61 20.13
C LYS A 214 4.52 8.47 20.16
N ASN A 215 4.52 7.59 19.15
CA ASN A 215 5.43 6.45 19.06
C ASN A 215 6.52 6.62 17.97
N TRP A 216 7.12 7.81 17.99
CA TRP A 216 8.23 8.25 17.15
C TRP A 216 8.85 9.50 17.78
N THR A 217 10.06 9.88 17.37
CA THR A 217 10.73 11.10 17.81
C THR A 217 11.28 11.86 16.62
N GLU A 218 11.29 13.20 16.68
CA GLU A 218 11.84 14.04 15.59
C GLU A 218 13.35 13.83 15.43
N SER A 219 14.05 13.52 16.51
CA SER A 219 15.49 13.28 16.53
C SER A 219 15.93 11.93 15.96
N SER A 220 15.01 10.99 15.68
CA SER A 220 15.40 9.66 15.21
C SER A 220 15.81 9.60 13.74
N GLY A 221 15.49 10.65 12.95
CA GLY A 221 15.64 10.63 11.49
C GLY A 221 14.58 9.79 10.75
N GLU A 222 13.77 9.00 11.48
CA GLU A 222 12.81 8.04 10.90
C GLU A 222 11.76 8.72 10.02
N LEU A 223 11.34 9.94 10.37
CA LEU A 223 10.38 10.70 9.55
C LEU A 223 10.98 11.10 8.19
N GLU A 224 12.26 11.47 8.16
CA GLU A 224 12.92 11.84 6.91
C GLU A 224 13.19 10.62 6.03
N ASP A 225 13.62 9.51 6.62
CA ASP A 225 13.71 8.22 5.93
C ASP A 225 12.36 7.80 5.34
N ALA A 226 11.28 7.99 6.10
CA ALA A 226 9.93 7.66 5.67
C ALA A 226 9.41 8.59 4.55
N LYS A 227 9.75 9.88 4.58
CA LYS A 227 9.44 10.82 3.48
C LYS A 227 10.22 10.49 2.21
N GLU A 228 11.50 10.19 2.34
CA GLU A 228 12.34 9.72 1.24
C GLU A 228 11.78 8.43 0.65
N ASP A 229 11.38 7.48 1.49
CA ASP A 229 10.72 6.26 1.07
C ASP A 229 9.43 6.53 0.29
N LEU A 230 8.57 7.42 0.80
CA LEU A 230 7.32 7.78 0.13
C LEU A 230 7.56 8.47 -1.22
N TYR A 231 8.66 9.23 -1.35
CA TYR A 231 9.09 9.80 -2.63
C TYR A 231 9.53 8.71 -3.63
N LEU A 232 10.35 7.75 -3.19
CA LEU A 232 10.86 6.68 -4.05
C LEU A 232 9.76 5.67 -4.42
N TYR A 233 8.85 5.43 -3.48
CA TYR A 233 7.74 4.49 -3.58
C TYR A 233 6.44 5.20 -3.19
N PRO A 234 5.80 5.92 -4.13
CA PRO A 234 4.55 6.61 -3.87
C PRO A 234 3.43 5.65 -3.46
N ALA A 235 2.55 6.13 -2.56
CA ALA A 235 1.36 5.44 -2.07
C ALA A 235 0.10 5.84 -2.88
N PRO A 236 -0.99 5.05 -2.86
CA PRO A 236 -1.12 3.75 -2.20
C PRO A 236 -0.58 2.58 -3.02
N ARG A 237 0.02 1.59 -2.36
CA ARG A 237 0.40 0.31 -2.94
C ARG A 237 -0.49 -0.83 -2.45
N PRO A 238 -0.91 -1.75 -3.35
CA PRO A 238 -1.68 -2.93 -2.97
C PRO A 238 -0.79 -4.04 -2.39
N ARG A 239 0.52 -3.99 -2.64
CA ARG A 239 1.50 -5.02 -2.26
C ARG A 239 2.79 -4.38 -1.76
N PRO A 240 3.59 -5.06 -0.92
CA PRO A 240 4.89 -4.56 -0.53
C PRO A 240 5.79 -4.37 -1.76
N PRO A 241 6.77 -3.44 -1.72
CA PRO A 241 7.78 -3.36 -2.76
C PRO A 241 8.56 -4.68 -2.89
N ALA A 242 9.35 -4.84 -3.96
CA ALA A 242 10.19 -6.04 -4.12
C ALA A 242 11.47 -5.98 -3.27
N LEU A 243 11.88 -4.78 -2.87
CA LEU A 243 13.05 -4.51 -2.04
C LEU A 243 12.60 -3.78 -0.78
N ARG A 244 13.27 -4.05 0.33
CA ARG A 244 13.03 -3.39 1.61
C ARG A 244 13.90 -2.14 1.74
N PRO A 245 13.45 -1.08 2.43
CA PRO A 245 14.33 -0.03 2.91
C PRO A 245 15.63 -0.56 3.51
N GLY A 246 16.76 0.00 3.08
CA GLY A 246 18.10 -0.42 3.51
C GLY A 246 18.70 -1.62 2.77
N MET A 247 17.95 -2.30 1.90
CA MET A 247 18.54 -3.30 1.00
C MET A 247 19.36 -2.64 -0.11
N LYS A 248 20.38 -3.35 -0.60
CA LYS A 248 21.09 -2.96 -1.81
C LYS A 248 20.09 -2.79 -2.95
N HIS A 249 20.25 -1.75 -3.75
CA HIS A 249 19.35 -1.38 -4.84
C HIS A 249 17.99 -0.78 -4.43
N TYR A 250 17.75 -0.54 -3.13
CA TYR A 250 16.57 0.18 -2.69
C TYR A 250 16.58 1.62 -3.21
N GLY A 251 15.48 2.07 -3.82
CA GLY A 251 15.38 3.42 -4.36
C GLY A 251 16.22 3.70 -5.60
N GLU A 252 16.91 2.70 -6.16
CA GLU A 252 17.71 2.91 -7.37
C GLU A 252 16.82 3.33 -8.54
N ALA A 253 17.27 4.37 -9.24
CA ALA A 253 16.61 4.84 -10.44
C ALA A 253 16.61 3.73 -11.51
N PRO A 254 15.57 3.63 -12.34
CA PRO A 254 15.55 2.64 -13.40
C PRO A 254 16.68 2.86 -14.42
N ASP A 255 17.10 1.79 -15.09
CA ASP A 255 18.06 1.89 -16.18
C ASP A 255 17.60 2.92 -17.22
N GLY A 256 18.51 3.84 -17.58
CA GLY A 256 18.22 4.94 -18.49
C GLY A 256 17.78 6.25 -17.82
N ALA A 257 17.47 6.24 -16.52
CA ALA A 257 17.24 7.46 -15.76
C ALA A 257 18.52 8.29 -15.68
N ARG A 258 18.41 9.60 -15.96
CA ARG A 258 19.55 10.51 -15.86
C ARG A 258 19.72 11.02 -14.42
N PRO A 259 20.96 11.19 -13.93
CA PRO A 259 21.18 11.87 -12.67
C PRO A 259 20.77 13.35 -12.80
N PRO A 260 20.34 14.01 -11.70
CA PRO A 260 20.11 15.46 -11.69
C PRO A 260 21.29 16.24 -12.27
N SER A 261 21.00 17.32 -12.99
CA SER A 261 22.02 18.22 -13.55
C SER A 261 22.79 18.90 -12.42
N PRO A 262 24.14 18.88 -12.45
CA PRO A 262 24.96 19.60 -11.48
C PRO A 262 25.02 21.11 -11.75
N SER A 263 24.56 21.56 -12.94
CA SER A 263 24.68 22.95 -13.35
C SER A 263 23.82 23.88 -12.51
N ALA A 264 24.43 24.94 -11.97
CA ALA A 264 23.72 26.02 -11.32
C ALA A 264 22.70 26.64 -12.30
N GLY A 265 21.48 26.94 -11.83
CA GLY A 265 20.40 27.49 -12.66
C GLY A 265 19.60 26.46 -13.49
N SER A 266 20.09 25.23 -13.70
CA SER A 266 19.31 24.23 -14.45
C SER A 266 18.03 23.82 -13.70
N ARG A 267 16.90 23.71 -14.43
CA ARG A 267 15.67 23.10 -13.88
C ARG A 267 15.73 21.58 -13.90
N ARG A 268 16.71 20.95 -14.56
CA ARG A 268 16.84 19.48 -14.65
C ARG A 268 17.35 18.82 -13.35
N LYS A 269 16.66 19.04 -12.22
CA LYS A 269 17.10 18.66 -10.86
C LYS A 269 16.28 17.54 -10.22
N LEU A 270 15.23 17.05 -10.87
CA LEU A 270 14.33 16.06 -10.30
C LEU A 270 15.01 14.69 -10.17
N ARG A 271 14.93 14.07 -8.99
CA ARG A 271 15.48 12.73 -8.73
C ARG A 271 14.49 11.66 -9.17
N ILE A 272 14.85 10.84 -10.15
CA ILE A 272 13.95 9.80 -10.64
C ILE A 272 14.03 8.59 -9.71
N GLY A 273 12.89 8.19 -9.14
CA GLY A 273 12.77 6.96 -8.35
C GLY A 273 12.33 5.75 -9.19
N PRO A 274 12.31 4.53 -8.61
CA PRO A 274 11.81 3.31 -9.25
C PRO A 274 10.27 3.30 -9.34
N TRP A 275 9.70 4.37 -9.88
CA TRP A 275 8.26 4.56 -9.99
C TRP A 275 7.65 3.53 -10.94
N LYS A 276 6.47 3.04 -10.57
CA LYS A 276 5.73 2.01 -11.32
C LYS A 276 4.30 2.46 -11.53
N ARG A 277 3.63 1.84 -12.49
CA ARG A 277 2.18 1.98 -12.66
C ARG A 277 1.49 1.21 -11.55
N ASP A 278 0.32 1.69 -11.12
CA ASP A 278 -0.59 0.84 -10.37
C ASP A 278 -1.20 -0.26 -11.28
N ASP A 279 -1.89 -1.21 -10.68
CA ASP A 279 -2.46 -2.35 -11.40
C ASP A 279 -3.55 -1.92 -12.39
N ALA A 280 -4.33 -0.87 -12.08
CA ALA A 280 -5.41 -0.39 -12.94
C ALA A 280 -4.86 0.30 -14.20
N VAL A 281 -3.83 1.15 -14.06
CA VAL A 281 -3.11 1.77 -15.18
C VAL A 281 -2.39 0.71 -16.00
N THR A 282 -1.77 -0.29 -15.36
CA THR A 282 -1.12 -1.41 -16.06
C THR A 282 -2.12 -2.21 -16.90
N ARG A 283 -3.29 -2.57 -16.34
CA ARG A 283 -4.36 -3.24 -17.09
C ARG A 283 -4.83 -2.41 -18.28
N ARG A 284 -5.07 -1.11 -18.09
CA ARG A 284 -5.46 -0.19 -19.19
C ARG A 284 -4.39 -0.10 -20.28
N LYS A 285 -3.11 -0.03 -19.90
CA LYS A 285 -1.99 -0.03 -20.85
C LYS A 285 -1.98 -1.31 -21.68
N ASN A 286 -2.05 -2.46 -21.03
CA ASN A 286 -2.00 -3.76 -21.70
C ASN A 286 -3.22 -3.96 -22.61
N ALA A 287 -4.41 -3.57 -22.17
CA ALA A 287 -5.61 -3.58 -23.00
C ALA A 287 -5.46 -2.70 -24.26
N ARG A 288 -4.89 -1.49 -24.12
CA ARG A 288 -4.63 -0.61 -25.27
C ARG A 288 -3.58 -1.19 -26.22
N LEU A 289 -2.50 -1.77 -25.70
CA LEU A 289 -1.50 -2.43 -26.54
C LEU A 289 -2.12 -3.59 -27.33
N ALA A 290 -2.90 -4.45 -26.66
CA ALA A 290 -3.61 -5.53 -27.33
C ALA A 290 -4.61 -5.04 -28.39
N TYR A 291 -5.30 -3.91 -28.14
CA TYR A 291 -6.14 -3.26 -29.13
C TYR A 291 -5.33 -2.79 -30.35
N LEU A 292 -4.20 -2.11 -30.12
CA LEU A 292 -3.33 -1.64 -31.21
C LEU A 292 -2.80 -2.81 -32.04
N ASP A 293 -2.39 -3.89 -31.38
CA ASP A 293 -1.91 -5.10 -32.05
C ASP A 293 -2.98 -5.72 -32.95
N ARG A 294 -4.23 -5.81 -32.47
CA ARG A 294 -5.34 -6.31 -33.30
C ARG A 294 -5.68 -5.35 -34.45
N ARG A 295 -5.78 -4.05 -34.17
CA ARG A 295 -6.28 -3.05 -35.12
C ARG A 295 -5.27 -2.71 -36.23
N TYR A 296 -3.99 -2.76 -35.90
CA TYR A 296 -2.88 -2.40 -36.78
C TYR A 296 -1.96 -3.60 -37.08
N LYS A 297 -2.45 -4.83 -36.89
CA LYS A 297 -1.73 -6.08 -37.21
C LYS A 297 -0.33 -6.16 -36.57
N GLY A 298 -0.20 -5.63 -35.35
CA GLY A 298 1.06 -5.55 -34.61
C GLY A 298 1.94 -4.33 -34.93
N ASP A 299 1.59 -3.52 -35.93
CA ASP A 299 2.34 -2.32 -36.31
C ASP A 299 1.95 -1.12 -35.43
N ARG A 300 2.57 -1.04 -34.26
CA ARG A 300 2.33 0.03 -33.28
C ARG A 300 2.98 1.34 -33.71
N GLU A 301 4.10 1.23 -34.44
CA GLU A 301 4.89 2.32 -34.97
C GLU A 301 4.06 3.13 -35.97
N TYR A 302 3.35 2.46 -36.89
CA TYR A 302 2.41 3.11 -37.79
C TYR A 302 1.38 3.96 -37.04
N TYR A 303 0.84 3.44 -35.93
CA TYR A 303 -0.13 4.20 -35.14
C TYR A 303 0.49 5.46 -34.54
N VAL A 304 1.68 5.34 -33.95
CA VAL A 304 2.37 6.49 -33.36
C VAL A 304 2.76 7.50 -34.43
N ASP A 305 3.35 7.06 -35.53
CA ASP A 305 3.75 7.92 -36.64
C ASP A 305 2.56 8.71 -37.21
N LYS A 306 1.48 7.99 -37.55
CA LYS A 306 0.33 8.57 -38.23
C LYS A 306 -0.60 9.38 -37.31
N TYR A 307 -0.86 8.91 -36.10
CA TYR A 307 -1.91 9.46 -35.24
C TYR A 307 -1.41 10.19 -34.00
N VAL A 308 -0.23 9.82 -33.47
CA VAL A 308 0.37 10.54 -32.33
C VAL A 308 1.20 11.71 -32.84
N LEU A 309 2.24 11.45 -33.65
CA LEU A 309 3.07 12.47 -34.27
C LEU A 309 2.32 13.22 -35.38
N GLY A 310 1.66 12.50 -36.27
CA GLY A 310 0.98 13.09 -37.43
C GLY A 310 1.99 13.87 -38.29
N SER A 311 1.69 15.13 -38.62
CA SER A 311 2.62 15.99 -39.37
C SER A 311 3.75 16.59 -38.53
N ARG A 312 3.80 16.33 -37.22
CA ARG A 312 4.81 16.90 -36.32
C ARG A 312 6.07 16.03 -36.34
N ASP A 313 7.20 16.68 -36.20
CA ASP A 313 8.48 16.03 -36.01
C ASP A 313 8.69 15.60 -34.56
N VAL A 314 8.32 16.49 -33.63
CA VAL A 314 8.44 16.29 -32.18
C VAL A 314 7.11 16.57 -31.49
N LEU A 315 6.74 15.71 -30.55
CA LEU A 315 5.56 15.89 -29.71
C LEU A 315 5.86 15.57 -28.24
N LEU A 316 5.69 16.55 -27.36
CA LEU A 316 5.67 16.37 -25.92
C LEU A 316 4.22 16.41 -25.39
N GLU A 317 3.76 15.32 -24.79
CA GLU A 317 2.40 15.17 -24.28
C GLU A 317 2.35 14.43 -22.93
N ARG A 318 1.25 14.58 -22.18
CA ARG A 318 1.03 13.82 -20.94
C ARG A 318 0.98 12.33 -21.26
N ASN A 319 1.68 11.53 -20.46
CA ASN A 319 1.70 10.09 -20.68
C ASN A 319 0.30 9.52 -20.43
N ARG A 320 -0.27 8.82 -21.42
CA ARG A 320 -1.60 8.18 -21.33
C ARG A 320 -1.68 7.14 -20.21
N PHE A 321 -0.55 6.53 -19.84
CA PHE A 321 -0.42 5.50 -18.82
C PHE A 321 0.65 5.93 -17.79
N PRO A 322 0.36 6.96 -16.98
CA PRO A 322 1.33 7.59 -16.11
C PRO A 322 1.83 6.63 -15.02
N TYR A 323 3.01 6.91 -14.48
CA TYR A 323 3.49 6.19 -13.29
C TYR A 323 2.78 6.75 -12.06
N GLN A 324 2.79 5.96 -10.99
CA GLN A 324 2.47 6.46 -9.67
C GLN A 324 3.66 7.29 -9.20
N LEU A 325 3.46 8.61 -9.14
CA LEU A 325 4.50 9.60 -8.88
C LEU A 325 4.32 10.24 -7.50
N PRO A 326 5.38 10.86 -6.93
CA PRO A 326 5.26 11.69 -5.74
C PRO A 326 4.26 12.84 -5.92
N PRO A 327 3.71 13.39 -4.83
CA PRO A 327 2.85 14.56 -4.88
C PRO A 327 3.45 15.71 -5.69
N GLY A 328 2.68 16.24 -6.62
CA GLY A 328 3.07 17.37 -7.47
C GLY A 328 3.94 17.04 -8.67
N ALA A 329 4.24 15.76 -8.92
CA ALA A 329 4.94 15.33 -10.12
C ALA A 329 3.98 14.82 -11.21
N GLU A 330 4.34 15.05 -12.48
CA GLU A 330 3.62 14.55 -13.66
C GLU A 330 4.52 13.73 -14.58
N HIS A 331 3.93 12.73 -15.24
CA HIS A 331 4.59 11.86 -16.21
C HIS A 331 4.17 12.26 -17.63
N TRP A 332 5.15 12.63 -18.45
CA TRP A 332 5.01 13.01 -19.85
C TRP A 332 5.84 12.10 -20.75
N THR A 333 5.49 12.07 -22.04
CA THR A 333 6.26 11.39 -23.08
C THR A 333 6.60 12.40 -24.17
N ILE A 334 7.86 12.42 -24.57
CA ILE A 334 8.26 13.06 -25.82
C ILE A 334 8.44 11.99 -26.89
N TRP A 335 7.86 12.23 -28.05
CA TRP A 335 7.99 11.43 -29.27
C TRP A 335 8.77 12.23 -30.30
N CYS A 336 9.64 11.57 -31.05
CA CYS A 336 10.43 12.19 -32.11
C CYS A 336 10.62 11.23 -33.30
N ARG A 337 10.62 11.75 -34.52
CA ARG A 337 10.88 10.96 -35.74
C ARG A 337 12.37 10.59 -35.88
N HIS A 338 13.27 11.46 -35.43
CA HIS A 338 14.70 11.18 -35.32
C HIS A 338 15.12 10.96 -33.86
N GLU A 339 16.31 10.41 -33.68
CA GLU A 339 16.89 10.28 -32.35
C GLU A 339 17.43 11.62 -31.85
N MET A 340 16.95 12.09 -30.70
CA MET A 340 17.53 13.27 -30.06
C MET A 340 18.68 12.90 -29.12
N GLY A 341 19.77 13.66 -29.21
CA GLY A 341 20.86 13.62 -28.24
C GLY A 341 20.46 14.22 -26.89
N HIS A 342 21.28 14.00 -25.85
CA HIS A 342 21.04 14.56 -24.52
C HIS A 342 20.88 16.09 -24.54
N GLN A 343 21.80 16.79 -25.22
CA GLN A 343 21.82 18.25 -25.27
C GLN A 343 20.61 18.80 -26.04
N GLU A 344 20.29 18.20 -27.18
CA GLU A 344 19.13 18.57 -27.99
C GLU A 344 17.82 18.41 -27.21
N LEU A 345 17.63 17.27 -26.53
CA LEU A 345 16.47 17.04 -25.68
C LEU A 345 16.37 18.07 -24.54
N CYS A 346 17.48 18.37 -23.86
CA CYS A 346 17.47 19.37 -22.79
C CYS A 346 17.09 20.75 -23.32
N ASN A 347 17.68 21.18 -24.44
CA ASN A 347 17.36 22.45 -25.08
C ASN A 347 15.89 22.51 -25.48
N TYR A 348 15.35 21.42 -26.05
CA TYR A 348 13.95 21.32 -26.44
C TYR A 348 13.01 21.46 -25.23
N VAL A 349 13.25 20.71 -24.16
CA VAL A 349 12.36 20.73 -22.98
C VAL A 349 12.39 22.09 -22.28
N GLU A 350 13.57 22.71 -22.13
CA GLU A 350 13.67 24.04 -21.52
C GLU A 350 12.96 25.10 -22.37
N ALA A 351 13.20 25.12 -23.69
CA ALA A 351 12.52 26.04 -24.60
C ALA A 351 10.99 25.80 -24.64
N TRP A 352 10.56 24.55 -24.55
CA TRP A 352 9.14 24.18 -24.51
C TRP A 352 8.44 24.68 -23.24
N LEU A 353 9.14 24.64 -22.10
CA LEU A 353 8.67 25.19 -20.83
C LEU A 353 8.59 26.71 -20.89
N ASP A 354 9.66 27.38 -21.34
CA ASP A 354 9.72 28.85 -21.41
C ASP A 354 8.61 29.42 -22.30
N ALA A 355 8.30 28.75 -23.42
CA ALA A 355 7.20 29.14 -24.31
C ALA A 355 5.79 28.97 -23.71
N ARG A 356 5.66 28.38 -22.51
CA ARG A 356 4.39 28.07 -21.83
C ARG A 356 4.31 28.67 -20.44
N GLU A 357 5.13 29.67 -20.14
CA GLU A 357 4.95 30.43 -18.92
C GLU A 357 3.57 31.10 -18.86
N PRO A 358 2.90 31.12 -17.69
CA PRO A 358 3.33 30.54 -16.42
C PRO A 358 2.93 29.05 -16.25
N HIS A 359 3.88 28.18 -15.90
CA HIS A 359 3.65 26.74 -15.70
C HIS A 359 4.02 26.19 -14.30
N HIS A 360 4.65 27.00 -13.45
CA HIS A 360 5.09 26.69 -12.07
C HIS A 360 5.92 25.40 -11.87
N VAL A 361 6.55 24.89 -12.92
CA VAL A 361 7.51 23.78 -12.85
C VAL A 361 8.77 24.27 -12.14
N VAL A 362 9.17 23.58 -11.07
CA VAL A 362 10.37 23.90 -10.29
C VAL A 362 11.54 23.00 -10.63
N SER A 363 11.27 21.78 -11.08
CA SER A 363 12.30 20.89 -11.58
C SER A 363 11.72 19.85 -12.54
N TRP A 364 12.58 19.30 -13.39
CA TRP A 364 12.24 18.21 -14.28
C TRP A 364 13.43 17.26 -14.42
N ASN A 365 13.20 16.07 -14.99
CA ASN A 365 14.25 15.16 -15.45
C ASN A 365 13.64 14.12 -16.40
N TYR A 366 14.46 13.22 -16.94
CA TYR A 366 13.96 12.19 -17.86
C TYR A 366 14.68 10.84 -17.71
N ASP A 367 13.99 9.78 -18.16
CA ASP A 367 14.57 8.47 -18.41
C ASP A 367 14.42 8.09 -19.89
N ASP A 368 15.47 7.52 -20.47
CA ASP A 368 15.51 7.20 -21.89
C ASP A 368 14.77 5.89 -22.26
N ASN A 369 14.24 5.19 -21.26
CA ASN A 369 13.48 3.94 -21.37
C ASN A 369 14.18 2.84 -22.21
N ARG A 370 15.49 2.94 -22.48
CA ARG A 370 16.17 2.17 -23.55
C ARG A 370 16.10 0.65 -23.39
N GLY A 371 15.84 0.12 -22.19
CA GLY A 371 15.67 -1.32 -21.95
C GLY A 371 14.22 -1.84 -21.92
N ARG A 372 13.21 -0.97 -22.05
CA ARG A 372 11.79 -1.35 -21.82
C ARG A 372 10.82 -0.79 -22.86
N ARG A 373 11.34 -0.37 -24.02
CA ARG A 373 10.52 0.15 -25.13
C ARG A 373 9.68 -0.98 -25.72
N THR A 374 8.42 -0.66 -26.02
CA THR A 374 7.48 -1.57 -26.71
C THR A 374 7.11 -1.09 -28.11
N ILE A 375 7.69 0.05 -28.51
CA ILE A 375 7.49 0.77 -29.76
C ILE A 375 8.87 1.26 -30.21
N ASN A 376 9.24 0.98 -31.46
CA ASN A 376 10.51 1.32 -32.08
C ASN A 376 10.46 2.68 -32.80
N ILE A 377 9.88 3.68 -32.13
CA ILE A 377 10.00 5.10 -32.48
C ILE A 377 10.71 5.76 -31.31
N TRP A 378 11.58 6.73 -31.58
CA TRP A 378 12.31 7.38 -30.51
C TRP A 378 11.34 8.10 -29.57
N HIS A 379 11.39 7.73 -28.29
CA HIS A 379 10.63 8.37 -27.23
C HIS A 379 11.36 8.26 -25.90
N VAL A 380 11.15 9.25 -25.04
CA VAL A 380 11.65 9.23 -23.66
C VAL A 380 10.56 9.70 -22.69
N HIS A 381 10.69 9.31 -21.43
CA HIS A 381 9.78 9.68 -20.36
C HIS A 381 10.31 10.93 -19.66
N ILE A 382 9.49 11.99 -19.62
CA ILE A 382 9.81 13.25 -18.95
C ILE A 382 8.98 13.36 -17.68
N TYR A 383 9.61 13.78 -16.58
CA TYR A 383 8.94 14.04 -15.31
C TYR A 383 9.07 15.51 -14.97
N PHE A 384 7.94 16.14 -14.64
CA PHE A 384 7.89 17.53 -14.19
C PHE A 384 7.41 17.59 -12.75
N GLN A 385 8.11 18.31 -11.88
CA GLN A 385 7.68 18.62 -10.52
C GLN A 385 7.20 20.07 -10.46
N GLY A 386 5.97 20.27 -9.99
CA GLY A 386 5.46 21.59 -9.68
C GLY A 386 5.79 22.06 -8.26
N ARG A 387 5.70 23.37 -8.06
CA ARG A 387 5.97 24.03 -6.77
C ARG A 387 5.02 23.57 -5.67
N GLY A 388 5.55 23.36 -4.45
CA GLY A 388 4.74 23.11 -3.26
C GLY A 388 3.90 21.83 -3.29
N GLY A 389 4.32 20.81 -4.04
CA GLY A 389 3.56 19.56 -4.19
C GLY A 389 2.32 19.68 -5.09
N ILE A 390 2.15 20.80 -5.78
CA ILE A 390 1.04 21.03 -6.72
C ILE A 390 1.50 20.62 -8.13
N PRO A 391 0.76 19.75 -8.86
CA PRO A 391 1.13 19.36 -10.22
C PRO A 391 1.26 20.56 -11.18
N PRO A 392 2.19 20.55 -12.15
CA PRO A 392 2.38 21.62 -13.15
C PRO A 392 1.11 22.03 -13.89
N ARG A 393 0.93 23.34 -14.12
CA ARG A 393 -0.17 23.91 -14.94
C ARG A 393 0.30 24.04 -16.39
N LEU A 394 0.57 22.89 -17.00
CA LEU A 394 1.00 22.84 -18.39
C LEU A 394 -0.24 22.83 -19.28
N THR A 395 -0.60 23.99 -19.83
CA THR A 395 -1.64 24.07 -20.85
C THR A 395 -1.11 23.48 -22.15
N CYS A 396 -1.63 22.31 -22.52
CA CYS A 396 -1.43 21.78 -23.86
C CYS A 396 -2.31 22.61 -24.81
N PRO A 397 -1.79 23.14 -25.94
CA PRO A 397 -2.60 23.89 -26.89
C PRO A 397 -3.84 23.07 -27.28
N SER A 398 -5.00 23.72 -27.27
CA SER A 398 -6.35 23.15 -27.35
C SER A 398 -6.65 22.23 -28.55
N SER A 399 -5.75 22.12 -29.53
CA SER A 399 -5.83 21.11 -30.60
C SER A 399 -5.69 19.67 -30.08
N LEU A 400 -5.02 19.46 -28.93
CA LEU A 400 -4.88 18.14 -28.30
C LEU A 400 -6.14 17.68 -27.56
N GLU A 401 -6.93 18.60 -26.99
CA GLU A 401 -8.23 18.24 -26.40
C GLU A 401 -9.21 17.71 -27.45
N ARG A 402 -9.14 18.20 -28.70
CA ARG A 402 -9.93 17.65 -29.82
C ARG A 402 -9.49 16.23 -30.18
N SER A 403 -8.19 15.94 -30.13
CA SER A 403 -7.66 14.59 -30.38
C SER A 403 -8.00 13.62 -29.23
N LEU A 404 -7.93 14.07 -27.97
CA LEU A 404 -8.36 13.31 -26.79
C LEU A 404 -9.88 13.09 -26.75
N LYS A 405 -10.69 14.06 -27.23
CA LYS A 405 -12.13 13.88 -27.42
C LYS A 405 -12.43 12.87 -28.53
N ARG A 406 -11.67 12.86 -29.63
CA ARG A 406 -11.74 11.81 -30.66
C ARG A 406 -11.32 10.44 -30.13
N SER A 407 -10.26 10.36 -29.32
CA SER A 407 -9.81 9.09 -28.74
C SER A 407 -10.80 8.56 -27.68
N LYS A 408 -11.50 9.43 -26.94
CA LYS A 408 -12.63 9.02 -26.08
C LYS A 408 -13.81 8.45 -26.88
N CYS A 409 -14.02 8.92 -28.11
CA CYS A 409 -14.99 8.33 -29.04
C CYS A 409 -14.53 6.96 -29.55
N GLU A 410 -13.24 6.78 -29.82
CA GLU A 410 -12.69 5.46 -30.17
C GLU A 410 -12.71 4.47 -29.00
N ASP A 411 -12.48 4.92 -27.76
CA ASP A 411 -12.61 4.08 -26.56
C ASP A 411 -14.09 3.70 -26.28
N ARG A 412 -15.08 4.41 -26.87
CA ARG A 412 -16.50 4.01 -26.89
C ARG A 412 -16.84 2.97 -27.96
N LEU A 413 -15.91 2.68 -28.87
CA LEU A 413 -16.03 1.64 -29.91
C LEU A 413 -15.38 0.31 -29.48
N GLU A 414 -15.20 0.07 -28.17
CA GLU A 414 -15.14 -1.30 -27.65
C GLU A 414 -16.47 -2.00 -28.01
N PRO A 415 -16.46 -3.17 -28.68
CA PRO A 415 -17.70 -3.86 -29.01
C PRO A 415 -18.49 -4.14 -27.75
N ALA A 416 -19.75 -3.71 -27.72
CA ALA A 416 -20.74 -4.10 -26.71
C ALA A 416 -21.12 -5.59 -26.84
N GLU A 417 -20.16 -6.49 -27.01
CA GLU A 417 -20.40 -7.91 -27.15
C GLU A 417 -20.38 -8.60 -25.77
N LYS A 418 -21.56 -9.12 -25.41
CA LYS A 418 -21.88 -9.98 -24.27
C LYS A 418 -21.96 -9.31 -22.88
N ARG A 419 -22.92 -8.40 -22.71
CA ARG A 419 -23.77 -8.47 -21.51
C ARG A 419 -24.84 -9.54 -21.74
N ARG A 420 -24.51 -10.81 -21.49
CA ARG A 420 -25.54 -11.79 -21.12
C ARG A 420 -26.08 -11.33 -19.77
N ARG A 421 -27.38 -11.02 -19.74
CA ARG A 421 -28.13 -10.79 -18.50
C ARG A 421 -27.98 -12.03 -17.62
N VAL A 422 -27.22 -11.91 -16.54
CA VAL A 422 -27.44 -12.71 -15.34
C VAL A 422 -28.34 -11.85 -14.47
N SER A 423 -29.59 -12.26 -14.39
CA SER A 423 -30.59 -11.71 -13.49
C SER A 423 -30.31 -12.26 -12.09
N ASP A 424 -29.62 -11.48 -11.26
CA ASP A 424 -29.57 -11.71 -9.81
C ASP A 424 -30.56 -10.78 -9.12
N HIS A 425 -31.77 -11.28 -8.94
CA HIS A 425 -32.62 -10.89 -7.82
C HIS A 425 -32.18 -11.72 -6.62
N CYS A 426 -31.47 -11.10 -5.69
CA CYS A 426 -31.31 -11.60 -4.32
C CYS A 426 -31.58 -10.44 -3.36
N GLU A 427 -32.83 -9.97 -3.35
CA GLU A 427 -33.38 -9.29 -2.17
C GLU A 427 -33.79 -10.38 -1.18
N MET A 428 -32.99 -10.55 -0.14
CA MET A 428 -33.40 -11.27 1.06
C MET A 428 -34.57 -10.52 1.74
N PRO A 429 -35.76 -11.12 1.93
CA PRO A 429 -36.81 -10.49 2.70
C PRO A 429 -36.47 -10.51 4.20
N PRO A 430 -36.94 -9.51 4.98
CA PRO A 430 -36.75 -9.49 6.42
C PRO A 430 -37.60 -10.58 7.10
N PRO A 431 -37.19 -11.08 8.27
CA PRO A 431 -37.97 -12.06 9.02
C PRO A 431 -39.26 -11.41 9.54
N ARG A 432 -40.40 -12.09 9.33
CA ARG A 432 -41.68 -11.72 9.95
C ARG A 432 -41.76 -12.25 11.38
N PRO A 433 -42.43 -11.53 12.29
CA PRO A 433 -42.59 -11.92 13.68
C PRO A 433 -43.65 -13.02 13.85
N GLU A 434 -43.46 -13.83 14.88
CA GLU A 434 -44.34 -14.92 15.32
C GLU A 434 -45.74 -14.43 15.71
N SER A 435 -46.74 -15.31 15.59
CA SER A 435 -47.88 -15.37 16.51
C SER A 435 -48.58 -16.74 16.44
N PRO A 436 -49.25 -17.17 17.54
CA PRO A 436 -49.53 -18.57 17.86
C PRO A 436 -51.01 -18.95 17.65
N SER A 437 -51.31 -20.24 17.41
CA SER A 437 -52.57 -20.82 17.87
C SER A 437 -52.69 -22.33 17.69
N LEU A 438 -52.89 -23.01 18.83
CA LEU A 438 -53.97 -23.98 19.10
C LEU A 438 -54.00 -25.33 18.35
N SER A 439 -53.68 -26.39 19.09
CA SER A 439 -54.23 -27.76 18.98
C SER A 439 -55.78 -27.75 19.12
N PRO A 440 -56.54 -28.80 18.72
CA PRO A 440 -56.53 -30.08 19.47
C PRO A 440 -56.92 -31.41 18.73
N ARG A 441 -56.39 -32.50 19.31
CA ARG A 441 -57.02 -33.82 19.64
C ARG A 441 -57.38 -34.90 18.59
N LEU A 442 -56.89 -36.11 18.91
CA LEU A 442 -57.54 -37.46 18.91
C LEU A 442 -57.80 -38.13 17.53
N SER A 443 -57.61 -39.44 17.26
CA SER A 443 -57.52 -40.65 18.08
C SER A 443 -57.15 -41.91 17.23
N LYS A 444 -56.80 -43.02 17.93
CA LYS A 444 -56.84 -44.47 17.55
C LYS A 444 -55.78 -44.96 16.54
N ALA A 445 -55.00 -46.05 16.69
CA ALA A 445 -54.99 -47.33 17.44
C ALA A 445 -54.93 -48.52 16.44
N ARG A 446 -54.13 -49.55 16.82
CA ARG A 446 -53.88 -50.90 16.23
C ARG A 446 -52.64 -51.01 15.33
N SER A 447 -51.59 -51.74 15.72
CA SER A 447 -51.40 -53.18 16.09
C SER A 447 -51.06 -54.07 14.89
N MET A 448 -49.94 -54.81 15.01
CA MET A 448 -49.53 -56.11 14.42
C MET A 448 -48.02 -56.04 14.09
N LEU A 449 -47.14 -56.56 14.95
CA LEU A 449 -46.60 -57.94 14.96
C LEU A 449 -45.78 -58.34 13.71
N SER A 450 -44.49 -58.59 13.94
CA SER A 450 -43.66 -59.77 13.56
C SER A 450 -42.25 -59.32 13.12
N VAL A 451 -41.17 -59.60 13.87
CA VAL A 451 -40.41 -60.86 14.01
C VAL A 451 -39.24 -60.97 13.00
N CYS A 452 -38.08 -61.39 13.53
CA CYS A 452 -36.83 -61.84 12.88
C CYS A 452 -35.93 -60.75 12.26
N LYS A 453 -34.59 -60.76 12.35
CA LYS A 453 -33.54 -61.63 12.95
C LYS A 453 -32.22 -60.83 12.87
N ARG A 454 -31.37 -60.96 13.90
CA ARG A 454 -29.91 -61.29 13.85
C ARG A 454 -29.23 -61.14 12.46
N SER A 455 -28.03 -60.58 12.25
CA SER A 455 -26.79 -60.51 13.02
C SER A 455 -25.69 -59.82 12.15
N PRO A 456 -24.41 -59.68 12.59
CA PRO A 456 -23.50 -58.56 12.26
C PRO A 456 -22.31 -58.89 11.33
N CYS A 457 -21.43 -57.86 11.16
CA CYS A 457 -20.03 -57.87 10.67
C CYS A 457 -19.85 -58.28 9.19
N SER A 458 -19.03 -57.63 8.34
CA SER A 458 -17.59 -57.30 8.36
C SER A 458 -17.36 -56.43 7.09
N VAL A 459 -16.35 -55.60 6.87
CA VAL A 459 -14.89 -55.64 7.10
C VAL A 459 -14.40 -54.18 7.22
#